data_AF-A0A4Q3YYZ0-F1
#
_entry.id   AF-A0A4Q3YYZ0-F1
#
_cell.length_a   1.000
_cell.length_b   1.000
_cell.length_c   1.000
_cell.angle_alpha   90.00
_cell.angle_beta   90.00
_cell.angle_gamma   90.00
#
_symmetry.space_group_name_H-M   'P 1'
#
loop_
_entity.id
_entity.type
_entity.pdbx_description
1 polymer ?
#
loop_
_entity_poly.entity_id
_entity_poly.type
_entity_poly.pdbx_seq_one_letter_code
_entity_poly.pdbx_strand_id
1 'polypeptide(L)'
;MKRPYADTELATFIATRVLQLKPKSQIDIAREAGFVNPNVISMLKSGATKLPLDRVLTLADALECDPRRLFLLAVQQQGYETERTTIAEIFGTIVTANEVKWLDEIRDASKNTDPNLTSRSRTGLRAIFSK
;
A
#
# COMPACT_ATOMS: atom_id res chain seq x y z
N MET A 1 3.94 6.52 -28.21
CA MET A 1 2.86 6.91 -27.26
C MET A 1 3.53 7.32 -25.95
N LYS A 2 3.27 8.54 -25.44
CA LYS A 2 3.88 9.03 -24.20
C LYS A 2 3.35 8.20 -23.03
N ARG A 3 4.23 7.66 -22.18
CA ARG A 3 3.89 6.88 -20.98
C ARG A 3 4.23 7.73 -19.75
N PRO A 4 3.33 8.64 -19.33
CA PRO A 4 3.64 9.66 -18.34
C PRO A 4 3.92 9.08 -16.94
N TYR A 5 3.52 7.83 -16.67
CA TYR A 5 3.67 7.21 -15.35
C TYR A 5 4.65 6.02 -15.34
N ALA A 6 5.46 5.87 -16.40
CA ALA A 6 6.33 4.70 -16.57
C ALA A 6 7.34 4.56 -15.41
N ASP A 7 7.83 5.68 -14.90
CA ASP A 7 8.88 5.73 -13.86
C ASP A 7 8.29 5.79 -12.44
N THR A 8 6.98 5.62 -12.29
CA THR A 8 6.33 5.67 -10.97
C THR A 8 6.53 4.39 -10.18
N GLU A 9 6.72 4.50 -8.87
CA GLU A 9 6.87 3.35 -7.96
C GLU A 9 5.65 2.42 -8.04
N LEU A 10 4.46 2.96 -8.32
CA LEU A 10 3.24 2.18 -8.56
C LEU A 10 3.37 1.24 -9.76
N ALA A 11 3.88 1.72 -10.90
CA ALA A 11 4.00 0.91 -12.12
C ALA A 11 4.93 -0.30 -11.88
N THR A 12 6.07 -0.05 -11.22
CA THR A 12 7.04 -1.07 -10.81
C THR A 12 6.45 -2.06 -9.80
N PHE A 13 5.71 -1.56 -8.81
CA PHE A 13 5.04 -2.38 -7.80
C PHE A 13 4.03 -3.35 -8.44
N ILE A 14 3.14 -2.85 -9.30
CA ILE A 14 2.14 -3.67 -10.00
C ILE A 14 2.83 -4.70 -10.91
N ALA A 15 3.87 -4.29 -11.65
CA ALA A 15 4.62 -5.20 -12.51
C ALA A 15 5.23 -6.38 -11.73
N THR A 16 5.78 -6.08 -10.55
CA THR A 16 6.40 -7.08 -9.67
C THR A 16 5.34 -8.00 -9.07
N ARG A 17 4.24 -7.44 -8.56
CA ARG A 17 3.19 -8.22 -7.88
C ARG A 17 2.49 -9.18 -8.82
N VAL A 18 2.18 -8.75 -10.05
CA VAL A 18 1.59 -9.60 -11.09
C VAL A 18 2.46 -10.82 -11.40
N LEU A 19 3.79 -10.69 -11.37
CA LEU A 19 4.70 -11.83 -11.60
C LEU A 19 4.71 -12.82 -10.44
N GLN A 20 4.49 -12.35 -9.21
CA GLN A 20 4.48 -13.16 -7.99
C GLN A 20 3.18 -13.97 -7.83
N LEU A 21 2.07 -13.53 -8.42
CA LEU A 21 0.74 -14.16 -8.29
C LEU A 21 0.48 -15.34 -9.24
N LYS A 22 1.52 -15.91 -9.86
CA LYS A 22 1.31 -17.07 -10.76
C LYS A 22 0.63 -18.22 -10.00
N PRO A 23 -0.41 -18.84 -10.57
CA PRO A 23 -0.77 -18.88 -12.01
C PRO A 23 -1.75 -17.81 -12.50
N LYS A 24 -2.14 -16.82 -11.69
CA LYS A 24 -3.18 -15.83 -12.04
C LYS A 24 -2.80 -14.96 -13.24
N SER A 25 -3.69 -14.82 -14.22
CA SER A 25 -3.42 -14.00 -15.42
C SER A 25 -3.75 -12.53 -15.19
N GLN A 26 -3.16 -11.64 -16.02
CA GLN A 26 -3.48 -10.22 -15.99
C GLN A 26 -4.96 -9.94 -16.30
N ILE A 27 -5.59 -10.77 -17.13
CA ILE A 27 -7.01 -10.65 -17.49
C ILE A 27 -7.88 -11.01 -16.29
N ASP A 28 -7.51 -12.05 -15.53
CA ASP A 28 -8.24 -12.44 -14.31
C ASP A 28 -8.15 -11.35 -13.25
N ILE A 29 -6.95 -10.79 -13.04
CA ILE A 29 -6.74 -9.66 -12.11
C ILE A 29 -7.59 -8.45 -12.54
N ALA A 30 -7.62 -8.12 -13.83
CA ALA A 30 -8.44 -7.00 -14.33
C ALA A 30 -9.94 -7.22 -14.08
N ARG A 31 -10.42 -8.44 -14.33
CA ARG A 31 -11.82 -8.83 -14.14
C ARG A 31 -12.22 -8.80 -12.67
N GLU A 32 -11.42 -9.37 -11.79
CA GLU A 32 -11.67 -9.38 -10.35
C GLU A 32 -11.64 -7.97 -9.75
N ALA A 33 -10.74 -7.12 -10.23
CA ALA A 33 -10.67 -5.72 -9.82
C ALA A 33 -11.84 -4.87 -10.39
N GLY A 34 -12.70 -5.46 -11.24
CA GLY A 34 -13.88 -4.81 -11.80
C GLY A 34 -13.59 -3.84 -12.94
N PHE A 35 -12.46 -4.02 -13.64
CA PHE A 35 -12.14 -3.21 -14.82
C PHE A 35 -12.81 -3.77 -16.07
N VAL A 36 -13.43 -2.88 -16.84
CA VAL A 36 -14.06 -3.22 -18.13
C VAL A 36 -13.01 -3.59 -19.18
N ASN A 37 -11.85 -2.92 -19.16
CA ASN A 37 -10.77 -3.16 -20.11
C ASN A 37 -9.79 -4.21 -19.57
N PRO A 38 -9.67 -5.40 -20.20
CA PRO A 38 -8.77 -6.46 -19.74
C PRO A 38 -7.28 -6.08 -19.85
N ASN A 39 -6.94 -5.10 -20.70
CA ASN A 39 -5.56 -4.64 -20.89
C ASN A 39 -5.12 -3.59 -19.86
N VAL A 40 -6.00 -3.19 -18.93
CA VAL A 40 -5.71 -2.13 -17.95
C VAL A 40 -4.47 -2.45 -17.10
N ILE A 41 -4.24 -3.71 -16.74
CA ILE A 41 -3.09 -4.11 -15.93
C ILE A 41 -1.78 -3.88 -16.71
N SER A 42 -1.77 -4.18 -18.01
CA SER A 42 -0.65 -3.87 -18.91
C SER A 42 -0.43 -2.35 -19.04
N MET A 43 -1.51 -1.58 -19.12
CA MET A 43 -1.44 -0.12 -19.18
C MET A 43 -0.92 0.50 -17.88
N LEU A 44 -1.31 -0.03 -16.71
CA LEU A 44 -0.81 0.40 -15.41
C LEU A 44 0.67 0.07 -15.24
N LYS A 45 1.08 -1.14 -15.61
CA LYS A 45 2.49 -1.59 -15.58
C LYS A 45 3.40 -0.76 -16.48
N SER A 46 2.90 -0.39 -17.67
CA SER A 46 3.67 0.43 -18.61
C SER A 46 3.59 1.92 -18.30
N GLY A 47 2.80 2.33 -17.31
CA GLY A 47 2.57 3.74 -17.00
C GLY A 47 1.84 4.52 -18.10
N ALA A 48 1.07 3.82 -18.94
CA ALA A 48 0.21 4.43 -19.96
C ALA A 48 -1.04 5.06 -19.35
N THR A 49 -1.49 4.57 -18.19
CA THR A 49 -2.59 5.15 -17.40
C THR A 49 -2.24 5.15 -15.92
N LYS A 50 -2.89 6.03 -15.16
CA LYS A 50 -2.86 6.03 -13.70
C LYS A 50 -3.87 5.07 -13.11
N LEU A 51 -3.67 4.65 -11.86
CA LEU A 51 -4.65 3.87 -11.09
C LEU A 51 -5.77 4.79 -10.59
N PRO A 52 -7.04 4.52 -10.94
CA PRO A 52 -8.17 5.22 -10.33
C PRO A 52 -8.26 4.91 -8.82
N LEU A 53 -8.43 5.95 -8.00
CA LEU A 53 -8.44 5.81 -6.53
C LEU A 53 -9.64 4.99 -6.02
N ASP A 54 -10.77 5.04 -6.71
CA ASP A 54 -11.97 4.24 -6.44
C ASP A 54 -11.75 2.73 -6.68
N ARG A 55 -10.71 2.36 -7.44
CA ARG A 55 -10.37 0.97 -7.78
C ARG A 55 -9.24 0.38 -6.94
N VAL A 56 -8.71 1.16 -6.00
CA VAL A 56 -7.58 0.70 -5.17
C VAL A 56 -7.97 -0.51 -4.33
N LEU A 57 -9.15 -0.50 -3.69
CA LEU A 57 -9.59 -1.61 -2.84
C LEU A 57 -9.77 -2.90 -3.65
N THR A 58 -10.53 -2.86 -4.73
CA THR A 58 -10.80 -4.04 -5.57
C THR A 58 -9.54 -4.56 -6.26
N LEU A 59 -8.62 -3.67 -6.65
CA LEU A 59 -7.34 -4.08 -7.22
C LEU A 59 -6.39 -4.65 -6.17
N ALA A 60 -6.39 -4.13 -4.94
CA ALA A 60 -5.59 -4.66 -3.85
C ALA A 60 -6.00 -6.09 -3.50
N ASP A 61 -7.32 -6.36 -3.46
CA ASP A 61 -7.85 -7.71 -3.27
C ASP A 61 -7.43 -8.64 -4.41
N ALA A 62 -7.60 -8.20 -5.67
CA ALA A 62 -7.20 -8.98 -6.84
C ALA A 62 -5.68 -9.23 -6.92
N LEU A 63 -4.87 -8.31 -6.39
CA LEU A 63 -3.41 -8.43 -6.30
C LEU A 63 -2.94 -9.06 -4.98
N GLU A 64 -3.84 -9.46 -4.09
CA GLU A 64 -3.55 -9.97 -2.75
C GLU A 64 -2.49 -9.11 -2.04
N CYS A 65 -2.66 -7.80 -2.03
CA CYS A 65 -1.69 -6.86 -1.45
C CYS A 65 -2.37 -5.88 -0.49
N ASP A 66 -1.58 -5.17 0.30
CA ASP A 66 -2.12 -4.20 1.25
C ASP A 66 -2.74 -2.98 0.52
N PRO A 67 -4.05 -2.72 0.68
CA PRO A 67 -4.71 -1.60 0.02
C PRO A 67 -4.16 -0.23 0.42
N ARG A 68 -3.60 -0.09 1.64
CA ARG A 68 -3.02 1.18 2.12
C ARG A 68 -1.73 1.51 1.38
N ARG A 69 -0.88 0.50 1.17
CA ARG A 69 0.35 0.62 0.38
C ARG A 69 0.01 0.98 -1.07
N LEU A 70 -0.98 0.30 -1.65
CA LEU A 70 -1.41 0.54 -3.03
C LEU A 70 -2.03 1.95 -3.19
N PHE A 71 -2.82 2.40 -2.22
CA PHE A 71 -3.41 3.74 -2.20
C PHE A 71 -2.34 4.84 -2.17
N LEU A 72 -1.34 4.71 -1.29
CA LEU A 72 -0.23 5.66 -1.22
C LEU A 72 0.45 5.82 -2.59
N LEU A 73 0.80 4.70 -3.22
CA LEU A 73 1.45 4.69 -4.53
C LEU A 73 0.57 5.32 -5.62
N ALA A 74 -0.75 5.11 -5.55
CA ALA A 74 -1.72 5.70 -6.48
C ALA A 74 -1.85 7.22 -6.31
N VAL A 75 -1.79 7.73 -5.07
CA VAL A 75 -1.79 9.17 -4.77
C VAL A 75 -0.48 9.80 -5.26
N GLN A 76 0.68 9.20 -4.99
CA GLN A 76 1.97 9.69 -5.47
C GLN A 76 2.02 9.82 -7.00
N GLN A 77 1.41 8.86 -7.71
CA GLN A 77 1.32 8.89 -9.17
C GLN A 77 0.53 10.09 -9.73
N GLN A 78 -0.33 10.76 -8.94
CA GLN A 78 -1.11 11.92 -9.40
C GLN A 78 -0.28 13.22 -9.53
N GLY A 79 1.03 13.18 -9.19
CA GLY A 79 1.90 14.36 -9.24
C GLY A 79 1.98 15.10 -7.91
N TYR A 80 1.54 14.48 -6.82
CA TYR A 80 1.60 15.02 -5.47
C TYR A 80 2.98 14.85 -4.81
N GLU A 81 4.07 15.10 -5.55
CA GLU A 81 5.43 14.98 -5.01
C GLU A 81 5.69 15.97 -3.86
N THR A 82 5.04 17.14 -3.90
CA THR A 82 5.07 18.16 -2.84
C THR A 82 4.29 17.76 -1.60
N GLU A 83 3.24 16.94 -1.71
CA GLU A 83 2.46 16.46 -0.58
C GLU A 83 3.02 15.18 0.03
N ARG A 84 4.18 14.67 -0.42
CA ARG A 84 4.80 13.46 0.15
C ARG A 84 5.07 13.61 1.66
N THR A 85 5.54 14.80 2.07
CA THR A 85 5.71 15.20 3.47
C THR A 85 4.37 15.38 4.16
N THR A 86 3.41 16.07 3.54
CA THR A 86 2.07 16.30 4.12
C THR A 86 1.30 14.99 4.32
N ILE A 87 1.39 14.03 3.41
CA ILE A 87 0.76 12.72 3.53
C ILE A 87 1.44 11.90 4.64
N ALA A 88 2.76 11.98 4.77
CA ALA A 88 3.49 11.36 5.87
C ALA A 88 3.20 12.02 7.23
N GLU A 89 3.00 13.34 7.25
CA GLU A 89 2.64 14.12 8.44
C GLU A 89 1.17 13.91 8.86
N ILE A 90 0.25 13.78 7.89
CA ILE A 90 -1.19 13.62 8.14
C ILE A 90 -1.55 12.16 8.48
N PHE A 91 -0.96 11.17 7.78
CA PHE A 91 -1.31 9.77 7.97
C PHE A 91 -0.32 8.98 8.85
N GLY A 92 0.86 9.53 9.14
CA GLY A 92 1.91 8.84 9.90
C GLY A 92 2.59 7.70 9.12
N THR A 93 3.25 6.80 9.85
CA THR A 93 3.91 5.61 9.28
C THR A 93 2.87 4.63 8.74
N ILE A 94 2.96 4.26 7.46
CA ILE A 94 2.14 3.18 6.92
C ILE A 94 2.62 1.87 7.56
N VAL A 95 1.78 1.35 8.46
CA VAL A 95 2.00 0.10 9.17
C VAL A 95 1.40 -1.06 8.40
N THR A 96 2.17 -2.13 8.26
CA THR A 96 1.73 -3.42 7.72
C THR A 96 0.60 -4.02 8.56
N ALA A 97 -0.18 -4.94 7.98
CA ALA A 97 -1.23 -5.65 8.71
C ALA A 97 -0.73 -6.35 9.99
N ASN A 98 0.55 -6.76 10.05
CA ASN A 98 1.14 -7.32 11.27
C ASN A 98 1.48 -6.24 12.30
N GLU A 99 2.01 -5.09 11.88
CA GLU A 99 2.26 -3.95 12.78
C GLU A 99 0.96 -3.35 13.33
N VAL A 100 -0.14 -3.41 12.56
CA VAL A 100 -1.47 -3.06 13.07
C VAL A 100 -1.86 -3.91 14.28
N LYS A 101 -1.60 -5.22 14.25
CA LYS A 101 -1.88 -6.10 15.40
C LYS A 101 -1.08 -5.70 16.63
N TRP A 102 0.18 -5.30 16.43
CA TRP A 102 1.01 -4.76 17.52
C TRP A 102 0.45 -3.45 18.07
N LEU A 103 -0.02 -2.55 17.20
CA LEU A 103 -0.66 -1.31 17.63
C LEU A 103 -1.97 -1.55 18.37
N ASP A 104 -2.79 -2.50 17.91
CA ASP A 104 -4.04 -2.86 18.56
C ASP A 104 -3.80 -3.43 19.97
N GLU A 105 -2.79 -4.29 20.13
CA GLU A 105 -2.37 -4.80 21.44
C GLU A 105 -1.87 -3.67 22.36
N ILE A 106 -1.05 -2.75 21.83
CA ILE A 106 -0.56 -1.59 22.60
C ILE A 106 -1.72 -0.69 23.03
N ARG A 107 -2.72 -0.49 22.16
CA ARG A 107 -3.93 0.29 22.45
C ARG A 107 -4.81 -0.39 23.49
N ASP A 108 -4.99 -1.70 23.41
CA ASP A 108 -5.73 -2.45 24.43
C ASP A 108 -5.03 -2.38 25.78
N ALA A 109 -3.71 -2.62 25.81
CA ALA A 109 -2.88 -2.52 27.02
C ALA A 109 -2.87 -1.10 27.61
N SER A 110 -2.98 -0.05 26.78
CA SER A 110 -3.11 1.34 27.24
C SER A 110 -4.55 1.74 27.58
N LYS A 111 -5.55 0.85 27.44
CA LYS A 111 -6.98 1.17 27.54
C LYS A 111 -7.41 2.31 26.60
N ASN A 112 -6.83 2.34 25.40
CA ASN A 112 -6.99 3.37 24.38
C ASN A 112 -6.58 4.78 24.85
N THR A 113 -5.77 4.88 25.91
CA THR A 113 -5.10 6.13 26.28
C THR A 113 -3.88 6.35 25.39
N ASP A 114 -3.33 7.57 25.39
CA ASP A 114 -2.15 7.97 24.62
C ASP A 114 -0.91 8.17 25.52
N PRO A 115 -0.29 7.09 26.02
CA PRO A 115 0.86 7.19 26.91
C PRO A 115 2.16 7.48 26.14
N ASN A 116 2.96 8.40 26.66
CA ASN A 116 4.32 8.64 26.17
C ASN A 116 5.19 7.39 26.30
N LEU A 117 6.06 7.13 25.31
CA LEU A 117 7.01 6.03 25.35
C LEU A 117 8.11 6.29 26.41
N THR A 118 7.93 5.70 27.59
CA THR A 118 8.91 5.74 28.69
C THR A 118 10.11 4.81 28.45
N SER A 119 11.19 5.02 29.21
CA SER A 119 12.35 4.12 29.21
C SER A 119 11.96 2.67 29.57
N ARG A 120 11.01 2.49 30.49
CA ARG A 120 10.52 1.17 30.90
C ARG A 120 9.78 0.45 29.77
N SER A 121 8.84 1.13 29.10
CA SER A 121 8.09 0.55 27.97
C SER A 121 9.01 0.24 26.78
N ARG A 122 10.04 1.07 26.55
CA ARG A 122 11.06 0.80 25.53
C ARG A 122 11.85 -0.48 25.80
N THR A 123 12.29 -0.70 27.04
CA THR A 123 12.99 -1.92 27.43
C THR A 123 12.10 -3.15 27.29
N GLY A 124 10.83 -3.05 27.71
CA GLY A 124 9.86 -4.13 27.54
C GLY A 124 9.64 -4.52 26.07
N LEU A 125 9.43 -3.53 25.19
CA LEU A 125 9.27 -3.75 23.76
C LEU A 125 10.49 -4.43 23.12
N ARG A 126 11.71 -3.99 23.47
CA ARG A 126 12.95 -4.58 22.94
C ARG A 126 13.17 -6.03 23.36
N ALA A 127 12.82 -6.35 24.60
CA ALA A 127 12.92 -7.72 25.12
C ALA A 127 12.11 -8.73 24.29
N ILE A 128 10.94 -8.33 23.76
CA ILE A 128 10.08 -9.22 22.95
C ILE A 128 10.77 -9.62 21.63
N PHE A 129 11.59 -8.73 21.06
CA PHE A 129 12.32 -8.98 19.83
C PHE A 129 13.76 -9.49 20.06
N SER A 130 14.11 -9.85 21.31
CA SER A 130 15.47 -10.28 21.69
C SER A 130 16.56 -9.28 21.29
N LYS A 131 16.29 -7.98 21.48
CA LYS A 131 17.20 -6.84 21.18
C LYS A 131 17.46 -5.96 22.39
#